data_AF-A0A2V8KCK7-F1
#
_entry.id   AF-A0A2V8KCK7-F1
#
_cell.length_a   1.000
_cell.length_b   1.000
_cell.length_c   1.000
_cell.angle_alpha   90.00
_cell.angle_beta   90.00
_cell.angle_gamma   90.00
#
_symmetry.space_group_name_H-M   'P 1'
#
loop_
_entity.id
_entity.type
_entity.pdbx_description
1 polymer ?
#
loop_
_entity_poly.entity_id
_entity_poly.type
_entity_poly.pdbx_seq_one_letter_code
_entity_poly.pdbx_strand_id
1 'polypeptide(L)'
;FKEGAPLVTQYGTLALLNRAPHANAAKVFINWFLSRDGQIALQKSVARSGAETADSLRIDIPKNDVKPENRRAPGVNYLDIDGEVEWTDMKPVLAVFEQALANAEKQKK
;
A
#
# COMPACT_ATOMS: atom_id res chain seq x y z
N PHE A 1 -12.44 16.67 -6.63
CA PHE A 1 -11.49 16.28 -7.69
C PHE A 1 -12.22 15.41 -8.68
N LYS A 2 -12.04 15.66 -9.98
CA LYS A 2 -12.69 14.86 -11.04
C LYS A 2 -12.06 13.46 -11.11
N GLU A 3 -10.80 13.36 -10.72
CA GLU A 3 -9.92 12.19 -10.84
C GLU A 3 -9.89 11.30 -9.59
N GLY A 4 -10.58 11.72 -8.51
CA GLY A 4 -10.52 11.04 -7.21
C GLY A 4 -9.38 11.52 -6.30
N ALA A 5 -9.27 10.93 -5.11
CA ALA A 5 -8.17 11.16 -4.18
C ALA A 5 -7.22 9.95 -4.19
N PRO A 6 -5.88 10.14 -4.11
CA PRO A 6 -4.95 9.02 -4.14
C PRO A 6 -5.11 8.13 -2.90
N LEU A 7 -5.10 6.83 -3.11
CA LEU A 7 -4.99 5.79 -2.09
C LEU A 7 -3.74 4.96 -2.43
N VAL A 8 -2.83 4.87 -1.47
CA VAL A 8 -1.53 4.20 -1.63
C VAL A 8 -1.27 3.29 -0.43
N THR A 9 -0.45 2.28 -0.66
CA THR A 9 0.10 1.38 0.35
C THR A 9 1.04 2.18 1.23
N GLN A 10 0.63 2.41 2.46
CA GLN A 10 1.36 3.32 3.34
C GLN A 10 2.31 2.58 4.30
N TYR A 11 1.88 1.43 4.86
CA TYR A 11 2.63 0.77 5.92
C TYR A 11 2.73 -0.74 5.77
N GLY A 12 3.93 -1.15 5.39
CA GLY A 12 4.38 -2.53 5.47
C GLY A 12 4.06 -3.37 4.23
N THR A 13 4.76 -4.49 4.16
CA THR A 13 4.58 -5.50 3.13
C THR A 13 4.40 -6.82 3.84
N LEU A 14 3.37 -7.58 3.46
CA LEU A 14 3.16 -8.94 3.93
C LEU A 14 3.62 -9.90 2.83
N ALA A 15 4.65 -10.69 3.11
CA ALA A 15 5.17 -11.68 2.17
C ALA A 15 4.95 -13.10 2.69
N LEU A 16 4.43 -13.98 1.84
CA LEU A 16 4.36 -15.42 2.08
C LEU A 16 5.56 -16.09 1.43
N LEU A 17 6.49 -16.58 2.24
CA LEU A 17 7.68 -17.27 1.74
C LEU A 17 7.34 -18.66 1.22
N ASN A 18 7.84 -18.98 0.02
CA ASN A 18 7.78 -20.35 -0.50
C ASN A 18 8.58 -21.30 0.41
N ARG A 19 8.07 -22.52 0.61
CA ARG A 19 8.70 -23.57 1.45
C ARG A 19 8.94 -23.15 2.91
N ALA A 20 8.07 -22.32 3.49
CA ALA A 20 8.13 -22.00 4.91
C ALA A 20 8.01 -23.29 5.77
N PRO A 21 8.80 -23.44 6.86
CA PRO A 21 8.78 -24.63 7.72
C PRO A 21 7.39 -25.00 8.26
N HIS A 22 6.51 -24.00 8.39
CA HIS A 22 5.15 -24.16 8.92
C HIS A 22 4.12 -23.40 8.07
N ALA A 23 3.80 -23.91 6.87
CA ALA A 23 2.87 -23.27 5.94
C ALA A 23 1.47 -23.00 6.53
N ASN A 24 0.96 -23.89 7.40
CA ASN A 24 -0.34 -23.68 8.04
C ASN A 24 -0.31 -22.57 9.10
N ALA A 25 0.80 -22.39 9.81
CA ALA A 25 0.95 -21.27 10.75
C ALA A 25 0.93 -19.93 10.02
N ALA A 26 1.58 -19.84 8.85
CA ALA A 26 1.54 -18.65 8.01
C ALA A 26 0.09 -18.30 7.59
N LYS A 27 -0.71 -19.31 7.19
CA LYS A 27 -2.13 -19.10 6.85
C LYS A 27 -2.94 -18.58 8.04
N VAL A 28 -2.77 -19.17 9.23
CA VAL A 28 -3.44 -18.70 10.46
C VAL A 28 -3.06 -17.26 10.76
N PHE A 29 -1.78 -16.91 10.66
CA PHE A 29 -1.32 -15.54 10.87
C PHE A 29 -1.91 -14.57 9.85
N ILE A 30 -1.89 -14.87 8.55
CA ILE A 30 -2.45 -14.00 7.50
C ILE A 30 -3.96 -13.79 7.73
N ASN A 31 -4.70 -14.87 8.00
CA ASN A 31 -6.13 -14.79 8.27
C ASN A 31 -6.43 -13.92 9.50
N TRP A 32 -5.66 -14.07 10.58
CA TRP A 32 -5.78 -13.21 11.76
C TRP A 32 -5.38 -11.77 11.44
N PHE A 33 -4.27 -11.55 10.74
CA PHE A 33 -3.72 -10.21 10.45
C PHE A 33 -4.69 -9.37 9.61
N LEU A 34 -5.37 -9.98 8.64
CA LEU A 34 -6.37 -9.31 7.78
C LEU A 34 -7.78 -9.31 8.40
N SER A 35 -7.97 -9.99 9.54
CA SER A 35 -9.22 -9.95 10.30
C SER A 35 -9.47 -8.58 10.91
N ARG A 36 -10.68 -8.40 11.46
CA ARG A 36 -11.06 -7.22 12.23
C ARG A 36 -10.07 -6.96 13.39
N ASP A 37 -9.78 -7.99 14.18
CA ASP A 37 -8.95 -7.86 15.39
C ASP A 37 -7.48 -7.60 15.05
N GLY A 38 -6.95 -8.28 14.02
CA GLY A 38 -5.59 -8.06 13.55
C GLY A 38 -5.37 -6.64 13.02
N GLN A 39 -6.33 -6.11 12.25
CA GLN A 39 -6.26 -4.75 11.74
C GLN A 39 -6.43 -3.69 12.85
N ILE A 40 -7.27 -3.94 13.86
CA ILE A 40 -7.35 -3.08 15.05
C ILE A 40 -6.01 -3.07 15.80
N ALA A 41 -5.39 -4.25 15.98
CA ALA A 41 -4.10 -4.36 16.64
C ALA A 41 -2.99 -3.61 15.89
N LEU A 42 -2.93 -3.78 14.56
CA LEU A 42 -1.97 -3.08 13.70
C LEU A 42 -2.14 -1.57 13.77
N GLN A 43 -3.37 -1.06 13.59
CA GLN A 43 -3.65 0.38 13.61
C GLN A 43 -3.20 1.02 14.93
N LYS A 44 -3.49 0.37 16.07
CA LYS A 44 -3.04 0.81 17.39
C LYS A 44 -1.52 0.75 17.55
N SER A 45 -0.89 -0.30 17.03
CA SER A 45 0.57 -0.45 17.12
C SER A 45 1.29 0.64 16.33
N VAL A 46 0.84 0.93 15.11
CA VAL A 46 1.41 1.98 14.27
C VAL A 46 1.21 3.35 14.94
N ALA A 47 0.00 3.66 15.40
CA ALA A 47 -0.28 4.92 16.09
C ALA A 47 0.60 5.15 17.34
N ARG A 48 0.92 4.08 18.09
CA ARG A 48 1.83 4.15 19.26
C ARG A 48 3.29 4.34 18.89
N SER A 49 3.71 3.88 17.72
CA SER A 49 5.10 3.95 17.27
C SER A 49 5.55 5.35 16.86
N GLY A 50 4.63 6.32 16.78
CA GLY A 50 4.91 7.68 16.30
C GLY A 50 5.13 7.77 14.79
N ALA A 51 5.27 6.65 14.09
CA ALA A 51 5.03 6.58 12.66
C ALA A 51 3.56 6.92 12.43
N GLU A 52 3.31 7.95 11.61
CA GLU A 52 2.01 8.37 11.07
C GLU A 52 0.85 7.38 11.24
N THR A 53 -0.33 7.90 11.62
CA THR A 53 -1.46 7.02 11.95
C THR A 53 -2.13 6.50 10.68
N ALA A 54 -1.80 5.27 10.30
CA ALA A 54 -2.37 4.56 9.15
C ALA A 54 -3.88 4.34 9.29
N ASP A 55 -4.65 4.61 8.25
CA ASP A 55 -6.04 4.18 8.17
C ASP A 55 -6.13 2.79 7.52
N SER A 56 -6.43 1.74 8.29
CA SER A 56 -6.67 0.39 7.75
C SER A 56 -7.77 0.43 6.68
N LEU A 57 -7.60 -0.34 5.59
CA LEU A 57 -8.60 -0.44 4.53
C LEU A 57 -9.97 -0.96 5.01
N ARG A 58 -10.03 -1.65 6.15
CA ARG A 58 -11.29 -2.06 6.78
C ARG A 58 -12.15 -0.86 7.17
N ILE A 59 -13.40 -0.85 6.70
CA ILE A 59 -14.40 0.19 7.01
C ILE A 59 -15.20 -0.10 8.29
N ASP A 60 -15.11 -1.33 8.81
CA ASP A 60 -15.91 -1.80 9.94
C ASP A 60 -15.22 -1.58 11.29
N ILE A 61 -13.97 -1.11 11.34
CA ILE A 61 -13.19 -0.93 12.59
C ILE A 61 -13.18 0.53 13.08
N PRO A 62 -13.04 0.77 14.41
CA PRO A 62 -12.92 2.12 14.95
C PRO A 62 -11.69 2.86 14.41
N LYS A 63 -11.82 4.17 14.18
CA LYS A 63 -10.75 5.05 13.66
C LYS A 63 -10.24 6.06 14.69
N ASN A 64 -10.49 5.82 15.97
CA ASN A 64 -10.12 6.71 17.08
C ASN A 64 -8.60 6.96 17.15
N ASP A 65 -7.81 5.93 16.83
CA ASP A 65 -6.35 5.98 16.81
C ASP A 65 -5.77 6.54 15.49
N VAL A 66 -6.64 6.95 14.56
CA VAL A 66 -6.26 7.55 13.27
C VAL A 66 -6.51 9.04 13.34
N LYS A 67 -5.50 9.86 13.04
CA LYS A 67 -5.64 11.31 12.89
C LYS A 67 -6.69 11.64 11.84
N PRO A 68 -7.59 12.63 12.07
CA PRO A 68 -8.65 12.98 11.13
C PRO A 68 -8.18 13.19 9.68
N GLU A 69 -7.02 13.81 9.49
CA GLU A 69 -6.40 14.06 8.19
C GLU A 69 -5.99 12.79 7.42
N ASN A 70 -5.74 11.68 8.13
CA ASN A 70 -5.36 10.41 7.54
C ASN A 70 -6.57 9.49 7.31
N ARG A 71 -7.77 9.87 7.76
CA ARG A 71 -8.98 9.04 7.61
C ARG A 71 -9.55 9.17 6.21
N ARG A 72 -9.96 8.04 5.63
CA ARG A 72 -10.72 8.07 4.37
C ARG A 72 -12.11 8.65 4.59
N ALA A 73 -12.51 9.56 3.71
CA ALA A 73 -13.78 10.24 3.75
C ALA A 73 -14.88 9.38 3.10
N PRO A 74 -16.06 9.25 3.73
CA PRO A 74 -17.19 8.54 3.14
C PRO A 74 -17.62 9.16 1.80
N GLY A 75 -17.92 8.31 0.81
CA GLY A 75 -18.42 8.76 -0.50
C GLY A 75 -17.38 9.37 -1.44
N VAL A 76 -16.11 9.43 -1.04
CA VAL A 76 -15.02 9.83 -1.94
C VAL A 76 -14.62 8.65 -2.82
N ASN A 77 -14.50 8.91 -4.12
CA ASN A 77 -13.90 7.95 -5.05
C ASN A 77 -12.37 8.03 -4.90
N TYR A 78 -11.79 7.00 -4.30
CA TYR A 78 -10.35 6.88 -4.13
C TYR A 78 -9.75 6.16 -5.33
N LEU A 79 -8.64 6.68 -5.83
CA LEU A 79 -7.84 6.05 -6.85
C LEU A 79 -6.83 5.13 -6.16
N ASP A 80 -7.03 3.82 -6.23
CA ASP A 80 -6.09 2.82 -5.70
C ASP A 80 -4.92 2.68 -6.68
N ILE A 81 -3.83 3.37 -6.38
CA ILE A 81 -2.67 3.46 -7.29
C ILE A 81 -1.89 2.14 -7.31
N ASP A 82 -1.95 1.37 -6.22
CA ASP A 82 -1.19 0.11 -6.09
C ASP A 82 -2.02 -1.13 -6.42
N GLY A 83 -3.35 -1.00 -6.50
CA GLY A 83 -4.26 -2.11 -6.76
C GLY A 83 -4.21 -2.62 -8.20
N GLU A 84 -3.84 -1.77 -9.17
CA GLU A 84 -3.77 -2.12 -10.59
C GLU A 84 -2.32 -2.46 -10.98
N VAL A 85 -2.09 -3.70 -11.41
CA VAL A 85 -0.74 -4.19 -11.78
C VAL A 85 -0.19 -3.41 -12.97
N GLU A 86 -1.05 -3.01 -13.90
CA GLU A 86 -0.71 -2.21 -15.08
C GLU A 86 -0.19 -0.82 -14.71
N TRP A 87 -0.58 -0.28 -13.55
CA TRP A 87 -0.12 1.04 -13.07
C TRP A 87 1.18 0.95 -12.29
N THR A 88 1.53 -0.24 -11.79
CA THR A 88 2.76 -0.50 -11.05
C THR A 88 3.87 -1.14 -11.91
N ASP A 89 3.58 -1.53 -13.16
CA ASP A 89 4.60 -2.02 -14.09
C ASP A 89 5.54 -0.88 -14.54
N MET A 90 6.77 -0.93 -14.05
CA MET A 90 7.79 0.07 -14.36
C MET A 90 8.47 -0.15 -15.72
N LYS A 91 8.25 -1.28 -16.41
CA LYS A 91 8.94 -1.56 -17.70
C LYS A 91 8.74 -0.45 -18.75
N PRO A 92 7.53 0.09 -18.98
CA PRO A 92 7.34 1.17 -19.95
C PRO A 92 8.08 2.45 -19.55
N VAL A 93 8.09 2.77 -18.25
CA VAL A 93 8.81 3.94 -17.72
C VAL A 93 10.31 3.80 -17.94
N LEU A 94 10.86 2.62 -17.63
CA LEU A 94 12.28 2.32 -17.85
C LEU A 94 12.65 2.40 -19.34
N ALA A 95 11.81 1.87 -20.23
CA ALA A 95 12.05 1.93 -21.67
C ALA A 95 12.13 3.37 -22.19
N VAL A 96 11.25 4.26 -21.72
CA VAL A 96 11.30 5.70 -22.06
C VAL A 96 12.58 6.35 -21.52
N PHE A 97 12.96 6.03 -20.29
CA PHE A 97 14.18 6.54 -19.67
C PHE A 97 15.45 6.11 -20.44
N GLU A 98 15.54 4.83 -20.83
CA GLU A 98 16.65 4.30 -21.63
C GLU A 98 16.73 4.96 -23.02
N GLN A 99 15.59 5.16 -23.69
CA GLN A 99 15.54 5.87 -24.96
C GLN A 99 16.03 7.32 -24.83
N ALA A 100 15.64 8.03 -23.76
CA ALA A 100 16.08 9.38 -23.50
C ALA A 100 17.60 9.46 -23.29
N LEU A 101 18.17 8.53 -22.51
CA LEU A 101 19.61 8.44 -22.29
C LEU A 101 20.38 8.18 -23.59
N ALA A 102 19.93 7.21 -24.39
CA ALA A 102 20.57 6.89 -25.67
C ALA A 102 20.54 8.07 -26.65
N ASN A 103 19.46 8.85 -26.66
CA ASN A 103 19.35 10.04 -27.49
C ASN A 103 20.28 11.18 -27.02
N ALA A 104 20.41 11.38 -25.70
CA ALA A 104 21.32 12.37 -25.15
C ALA A 104 22.80 12.04 -25.45
N GLU A 105 23.17 10.76 -25.43
CA GLU A 105 24.53 10.33 -25.83
C GLU A 105 24.81 10.59 -27.31
N LYS A 106 23.83 10.38 -28.18
CA LYS A 106 23.95 10.69 -29.62
C LYS A 106 24.12 12.18 -29.89
N GLN A 107 23.54 13.06 -29.08
CA GLN A 107 23.66 14.52 -29.21
C GLN A 107 25.01 15.07 -28.71
N LYS A 108 25.79 14.28 -27.96
CA LYS A 108 27.13 14.66 -27.48
C LYS A 108 28.25 14.33 -28.47
N LYS A 109 27.97 13.55 -29.53
CA LYS A 109 28.88 13.25 -30.63
C LYS A 109 28.60 14.18 -31.80
#